data_AF-A0A1Z9ARE2-F1
#
_entry.id   AF-A0A1Z9ARE2-F1
#
_cell.length_a   1.000
_cell.length_b   1.000
_cell.length_c   1.000
_cell.angle_alpha   90.00
_cell.angle_beta   90.00
_cell.angle_gamma   90.00
#
_symmetry.space_group_name_H-M   'P 1'
#
loop_
_entity.id
_entity.type
_entity.pdbx_description
1 polymer ?
#
loop_
_entity_poly.entity_id
_entity_poly.type
_entity_poly.pdbx_seq_one_letter_code
_entity_poly.pdbx_strand_id
1 'polypeptide(L)'
;MSAKTKQDVETLGFEALSFSTRLNLEIAKNAIDLLRDLSKKQELHLEARGFNPDVDQLDEEALAFVSGELGFAIAPEWTINALIDKGSDFSVGDLTTAFRNIERLSDASRCAQVFEVFKQAEAAWKHLGETNQEITAHLIKAL
;
A
#
# COMPACT_ATOMS: atom_id res chain seq x y z
N MET A 1 -11.98 -20.40 -25.82
CA MET A 1 -12.62 -19.57 -24.76
C MET A 1 -13.34 -18.42 -25.44
N SER A 2 -14.64 -18.26 -25.20
CA SER A 2 -15.48 -17.24 -25.84
C SER A 2 -15.15 -15.87 -25.25
N ALA A 3 -15.05 -14.84 -26.12
CA ALA A 3 -14.78 -13.45 -25.75
C ALA A 3 -15.77 -12.88 -24.71
N LYS A 4 -16.92 -13.54 -24.52
CA LYS A 4 -17.96 -13.16 -23.56
C LYS A 4 -17.51 -13.27 -22.11
N THR A 5 -16.69 -14.27 -21.76
CA THR A 5 -16.25 -14.50 -20.37
C THR A 5 -15.24 -13.46 -19.87
N LYS A 6 -14.49 -12.81 -20.78
CA LYS A 6 -13.58 -11.71 -20.40
C LYS A 6 -14.34 -10.41 -20.14
N GLN A 7 -15.37 -10.14 -20.93
CA GLN A 7 -16.14 -8.90 -20.84
C GLN A 7 -17.12 -8.90 -19.64
N ASP A 8 -17.59 -10.08 -19.23
CA ASP A 8 -18.44 -10.22 -18.03
C ASP A 8 -17.65 -9.92 -16.74
N VAL A 9 -16.35 -10.22 -16.67
CA VAL A 9 -15.49 -9.85 -15.51
C VAL A 9 -15.23 -8.34 -15.47
N GLU A 10 -15.09 -7.70 -16.63
CA GLU A 10 -14.80 -6.26 -16.74
C GLU A 10 -16.04 -5.38 -16.59
N THR A 11 -17.27 -5.92 -16.76
CA THR A 11 -18.50 -5.11 -16.78
C THR A 11 -19.57 -5.51 -15.73
N LEU A 12 -19.51 -6.69 -15.08
CA LEU A 12 -20.51 -7.13 -14.09
C LEU A 12 -20.04 -7.16 -12.62
N GLY A 13 -18.77 -6.82 -12.31
CA GLY A 13 -18.13 -7.30 -11.08
C GLY A 13 -18.34 -6.54 -9.76
N PHE A 14 -18.66 -5.23 -9.77
CA PHE A 14 -18.67 -4.42 -8.53
C PHE A 14 -20.06 -4.26 -7.89
N GLU A 15 -21.13 -4.22 -8.69
CA GLU A 15 -22.50 -4.04 -8.18
C GLU A 15 -23.08 -5.33 -7.55
N ALA A 16 -22.59 -6.50 -7.96
CA ALA A 16 -22.96 -7.80 -7.39
C ALA A 16 -22.27 -8.11 -6.05
N LEU A 17 -21.31 -7.27 -5.62
CA LEU A 17 -20.59 -7.48 -4.38
C LEU A 17 -21.45 -7.11 -3.17
N SER A 18 -21.33 -7.93 -2.12
CA SER A 18 -21.93 -7.61 -0.83
C SER A 18 -21.47 -6.22 -0.37
N PHE A 19 -22.32 -5.53 0.39
CA PHE A 19 -21.95 -4.23 0.99
C PHE A 19 -20.64 -4.34 1.78
N SER A 20 -20.47 -5.43 2.54
CA SER A 20 -19.25 -5.70 3.30
C SER A 20 -18.03 -5.78 2.38
N THR A 21 -18.11 -6.53 1.27
CA THR A 21 -17.00 -6.66 0.32
C THR A 21 -16.63 -5.30 -0.31
N ARG A 22 -17.62 -4.48 -0.68
CA ARG A 22 -17.39 -3.14 -1.23
C ARG A 22 -16.73 -2.20 -0.22
N LEU A 23 -17.19 -2.21 1.03
CA LEU A 23 -16.60 -1.41 2.09
C LEU A 23 -15.13 -1.80 2.33
N ASN A 24 -14.82 -3.09 2.40
CA ASN A 24 -13.44 -3.55 2.59
C ASN A 24 -12.55 -3.23 1.39
N LEU A 25 -13.10 -3.27 0.17
CA LEU A 25 -12.40 -2.81 -1.02
C LEU A 25 -12.04 -1.32 -0.95
N GLU A 26 -12.96 -0.48 -0.46
CA GLU A 26 -12.72 0.94 -0.33
C GLU A 26 -11.65 1.24 0.73
N ILE A 27 -11.73 0.57 1.89
CA ILE A 27 -10.71 0.67 2.95
C ILE A 27 -9.33 0.27 2.42
N ALA A 28 -9.26 -0.85 1.70
CA ALA A 28 -8.05 -1.35 1.07
C ALA A 28 -7.43 -0.35 0.08
N LYS A 29 -8.26 0.24 -0.80
CA LYS A 29 -7.82 1.25 -1.78
C LYS A 29 -7.31 2.51 -1.10
N ASN A 30 -8.04 3.02 -0.11
CA ASN A 30 -7.65 4.22 0.63
C ASN A 30 -6.27 4.06 1.29
N ALA A 31 -5.93 2.87 1.80
CA ALA A 31 -4.62 2.63 2.39
C ALA A 31 -3.49 2.54 1.35
N ILE A 32 -3.79 2.04 0.15
CA ILE A 32 -2.86 2.06 -1.00
C ILE A 32 -2.60 3.50 -1.46
N ASP A 33 -3.66 4.30 -1.59
CA ASP A 33 -3.54 5.71 -1.97
C ASP A 33 -2.74 6.49 -0.92
N LEU A 34 -2.98 6.23 0.37
CA LEU A 34 -2.20 6.80 1.46
C LEU A 34 -0.71 6.39 1.36
N LEU A 35 -0.41 5.12 1.09
CA LEU A 35 0.96 4.66 0.90
C LEU A 35 1.65 5.35 -0.29
N ARG A 36 0.91 5.54 -1.39
CA ARG A 36 1.38 6.26 -2.58
C ARG A 36 1.73 7.71 -2.25
N ASP A 37 0.85 8.40 -1.52
CA ASP A 37 1.07 9.78 -1.09
C ASP A 37 2.27 9.91 -0.15
N LEU A 38 2.41 9.00 0.82
CA LEU A 38 3.53 9.00 1.75
C LEU A 38 4.85 8.69 1.03
N SER A 39 4.86 7.72 0.11
CA SER A 39 6.04 7.39 -0.71
C SER A 39 6.50 8.60 -1.52
N LYS A 40 5.59 9.24 -2.24
CA LYS A 40 5.89 10.44 -3.04
C LYS A 40 6.36 11.61 -2.18
N LYS A 41 5.76 11.79 -1.00
CA LYS A 41 6.16 12.86 -0.07
C LYS A 41 7.58 12.64 0.45
N GLN A 42 7.95 11.41 0.78
CA GLN A 42 9.31 11.07 1.18
C GLN A 42 10.30 11.24 0.03
N GLU A 43 9.97 10.74 -1.17
CA GLU A 43 10.76 10.88 -2.39
C GLU A 43 11.12 12.35 -2.65
N LEU A 44 10.11 13.22 -2.74
CA LEU A 44 10.31 14.66 -2.94
C LEU A 44 11.15 15.31 -1.84
N HIS A 45 11.01 14.85 -0.59
CA HIS A 45 11.80 15.38 0.53
C HIS A 45 13.27 14.98 0.42
N LEU A 46 13.55 13.73 0.03
CA LEU A 46 14.89 13.21 -0.20
C LEU A 46 15.57 13.92 -1.37
N GLU A 47 14.89 14.04 -2.52
CA GLU A 47 15.39 14.75 -3.69
C GLU A 47 15.74 16.21 -3.38
N ALA A 48 14.86 16.92 -2.64
CA ALA A 48 15.10 18.30 -2.25
C ALA A 48 16.33 18.48 -1.34
N ARG A 49 16.80 17.40 -0.71
CA ARG A 49 18.01 17.37 0.12
C ARG A 49 19.22 16.76 -0.59
N GLY A 50 19.08 16.40 -1.88
CA GLY A 50 20.14 15.85 -2.71
C GLY A 50 20.37 14.35 -2.52
N PHE A 51 19.46 13.65 -1.85
CA PHE A 51 19.47 12.19 -1.79
C PHE A 51 18.82 11.61 -3.05
N ASN A 52 19.30 10.45 -3.50
CA ASN A 52 18.64 9.69 -4.54
C ASN A 52 17.62 8.74 -3.89
N PRO A 53 16.31 8.90 -4.15
CA PRO A 53 15.25 8.10 -3.52
C PRO A 53 15.19 6.65 -4.04
N ASP A 54 15.75 6.38 -5.22
CA ASP A 54 15.69 5.07 -5.90
C ASP A 54 16.82 4.11 -5.48
N VAL A 55 17.68 4.51 -4.55
CA VAL A 55 18.80 3.65 -4.13
C VAL A 55 18.37 2.79 -2.94
N ASP A 56 18.76 1.52 -2.98
CA ASP A 56 18.80 0.56 -1.86
C ASP A 56 19.65 1.03 -0.64
N GLN A 57 19.91 2.34 -0.52
CA GLN A 57 20.87 2.96 0.40
C GLN A 57 20.26 4.06 1.27
N LEU A 58 18.94 4.05 1.51
CA LEU A 58 18.46 4.71 2.73
C LEU A 58 18.89 3.84 3.91
N ASP A 59 20.08 4.15 4.44
CA ASP A 59 20.54 3.58 5.69
C ASP A 59 19.67 4.07 6.86
N GLU A 60 19.93 3.51 8.05
CA GLU A 60 19.17 3.84 9.25
C GLU A 60 19.27 5.33 9.62
N GLU A 61 20.39 5.99 9.31
CA GLU A 61 20.58 7.42 9.59
C GLU A 61 19.70 8.28 8.69
N ALA A 62 19.63 7.98 7.39
CA ALA A 62 18.75 8.65 6.46
C ALA A 62 17.27 8.45 6.83
N LEU A 63 16.87 7.23 7.21
CA LEU A 63 15.50 6.94 7.66
C LEU A 63 15.15 7.67 8.96
N ALA A 64 16.07 7.72 9.93
CA ALA A 64 15.88 8.47 11.17
C ALA A 64 15.76 9.97 10.91
N PHE A 65 16.58 10.51 9.98
CA PHE A 65 16.51 11.89 9.56
C PHE A 65 15.15 12.23 8.92
N VAL A 66 14.71 11.43 7.95
CA VAL A 66 13.40 11.59 7.29
C VAL A 66 12.26 11.50 8.31
N SER A 67 12.31 10.53 9.22
CA SER A 67 11.30 10.37 10.27
C SER A 67 11.26 11.57 11.21
N GLY A 68 12.40 12.15 11.57
CA GLY A 68 12.47 13.39 12.35
C GLY A 68 11.76 14.56 11.66
N GLU A 69 12.03 14.78 10.38
CA GLU A 69 11.47 15.90 9.61
C GLU A 69 9.98 15.68 9.29
N LEU A 70 9.64 14.53 8.69
CA LEU A 70 8.30 14.25 8.17
C LEU A 70 7.34 13.65 9.22
N GLY A 71 7.88 13.06 10.29
CA GLY A 71 7.12 12.28 11.28
C GLY A 71 6.92 10.82 10.88
N PHE A 72 7.33 10.45 9.67
CA PHE A 72 7.27 9.08 9.16
C PHE A 72 8.48 8.78 8.29
N ALA A 73 8.78 7.49 8.14
CA ALA A 73 9.74 7.00 7.15
C ALA A 73 9.30 5.66 6.58
N ILE A 74 9.64 5.43 5.31
CA ILE A 74 9.38 4.21 4.55
C ILE A 74 10.74 3.68 4.08
N ALA A 75 11.06 2.43 4.38
CA ALA A 75 12.27 1.84 3.81
C ALA A 75 12.13 1.64 2.29
N PRO A 76 13.22 1.74 1.50
CA PRO A 76 13.17 1.73 0.03
C PRO A 76 12.35 0.57 -0.55
N GLU A 77 12.52 -0.62 0.03
CA GLU A 77 11.89 -1.87 -0.42
C GLU A 77 10.37 -1.96 -0.14
N TRP A 78 9.84 -1.00 0.62
CA TRP A 78 8.41 -0.90 0.98
C TRP A 78 7.74 0.35 0.41
N THR A 79 8.43 1.10 -0.44
CA THR A 79 7.82 2.20 -1.21
C THR A 79 6.79 1.65 -2.20
N ILE A 80 5.84 2.49 -2.61
CA ILE A 80 4.83 2.08 -3.59
C ILE A 80 5.47 1.58 -4.91
N ASN A 81 6.55 2.21 -5.36
CA ASN A 81 7.26 1.82 -6.58
C ASN A 81 7.94 0.45 -6.40
N ALA A 82 8.63 0.22 -5.27
CA ALA A 82 9.23 -1.08 -4.98
C ALA A 82 8.19 -2.20 -4.87
N LEU A 83 6.99 -1.90 -4.36
CA LEU A 83 5.87 -2.83 -4.34
C LEU A 83 5.33 -3.14 -5.75
N ILE A 84 5.23 -2.12 -6.62
CA ILE A 84 4.82 -2.29 -8.02
C ILE A 84 5.85 -3.12 -8.79
N ASP A 85 7.15 -2.90 -8.55
CA ASP A 85 8.25 -3.60 -9.23
C ASP A 85 8.27 -5.11 -8.94
N LYS A 86 7.65 -5.55 -7.84
CA LYS A 86 7.43 -6.99 -7.58
C LYS A 86 6.51 -7.65 -8.61
N GLY A 87 5.66 -6.89 -9.29
CA GLY A 87 4.78 -7.38 -10.36
C GLY A 87 3.96 -8.60 -9.94
N SER A 88 4.22 -9.75 -10.59
CA SER A 88 3.50 -11.00 -10.29
C SER A 88 3.87 -11.64 -8.95
N ASP A 89 5.00 -11.27 -8.36
CA ASP A 89 5.47 -11.79 -7.07
C ASP A 89 4.87 -11.02 -5.89
N PHE A 90 4.13 -9.94 -6.17
CA PHE A 90 3.45 -9.14 -5.16
C PHE A 90 2.36 -9.95 -4.44
N SER A 91 2.27 -9.76 -3.13
CA SER A 91 1.21 -10.30 -2.28
C SER A 91 0.64 -9.22 -1.35
N VAL A 92 -0.60 -9.44 -0.87
CA VAL A 92 -1.16 -8.62 0.22
C VAL A 92 -0.27 -8.61 1.46
N GLY A 93 0.47 -9.70 1.72
CA GLY A 93 1.42 -9.78 2.83
C GLY A 93 2.53 -8.73 2.74
N ASP A 94 2.88 -8.29 1.52
CA ASP A 94 3.85 -7.22 1.31
C ASP A 94 3.31 -5.86 1.78
N LEU A 95 2.03 -5.56 1.55
CA LEU A 95 1.40 -4.33 2.07
C LEU A 95 1.35 -4.32 3.59
N THR A 96 0.95 -5.44 4.20
CA THR A 96 0.97 -5.57 5.66
C THR A 96 2.37 -5.38 6.22
N THR A 97 3.39 -5.89 5.52
CA THR A 97 4.79 -5.74 5.93
C THR A 97 5.28 -4.30 5.75
N ALA A 98 4.91 -3.64 4.66
CA ALA A 98 5.17 -2.23 4.43
C ALA A 98 4.59 -1.37 5.55
N PHE A 99 3.31 -1.57 5.89
CA PHE A 99 2.62 -0.81 6.93
C PHE A 99 3.28 -0.96 8.30
N ARG A 100 3.65 -2.18 8.69
CA ARG A 100 4.36 -2.43 9.95
C ARG A 100 5.74 -1.80 9.97
N ASN A 101 6.44 -1.76 8.83
CA ASN A 101 7.72 -1.05 8.74
C ASN A 101 7.54 0.46 8.91
N ILE A 102 6.50 1.03 8.29
CA ILE A 102 6.18 2.44 8.48
C ILE A 102 5.86 2.71 9.95
N GLU A 103 5.01 1.89 10.60
CA GLU A 103 4.71 2.02 12.03
C GLU A 103 5.98 1.98 12.90
N ARG A 104 6.93 1.09 12.58
CA ARG A 104 8.19 0.94 13.31
C ARG A 104 9.13 2.13 13.13
N LEU A 105 9.20 2.70 11.93
CA LEU A 105 10.16 3.75 11.57
C LEU A 105 9.64 5.16 11.87
N SER A 106 8.33 5.31 12.12
CA SER A 106 7.65 6.60 12.23
C SER A 106 7.43 7.04 13.67
N ASP A 107 7.29 8.34 13.89
CA ASP A 107 6.86 8.89 15.17
C ASP A 107 5.37 8.61 15.39
N ALA A 108 5.07 7.70 16.31
CA ALA A 108 3.71 7.28 16.60
C ALA A 108 2.78 8.43 17.04
N SER A 109 3.32 9.45 17.71
CA SER A 109 2.52 10.60 18.16
C SER A 109 2.03 11.45 16.99
N ARG A 110 2.78 11.48 15.89
CA ARG A 110 2.48 12.24 14.67
C ARG A 110 1.69 11.43 13.65
N CYS A 111 1.77 10.10 13.71
CA CYS A 111 1.21 9.20 12.70
C CYS A 111 0.05 8.32 13.19
N ALA A 112 -0.51 8.57 14.38
CA ALA A 112 -1.57 7.74 14.96
C ALA A 112 -2.76 7.47 14.02
N GLN A 113 -3.20 8.47 13.24
CA GLN A 113 -4.30 8.31 12.28
C GLN A 113 -3.91 7.46 11.07
N VAL A 114 -2.67 7.61 10.57
CA VAL A 114 -2.13 6.79 9.47
C VAL A 114 -2.10 5.31 9.88
N PHE A 115 -1.65 5.04 11.11
CA PHE A 115 -1.57 3.68 11.63
C PHE A 115 -2.94 3.04 11.80
N GLU A 116 -3.95 3.83 12.20
CA GLU A 116 -5.32 3.34 12.27
C GLU A 116 -5.87 2.95 10.88
N VAL A 117 -5.58 3.73 9.83
CA VAL A 117 -5.93 3.38 8.45
C VAL A 117 -5.26 2.08 8.03
N PHE A 118 -3.98 1.90 8.35
CA PHE A 118 -3.25 0.67 8.03
C PHE A 118 -3.81 -0.57 8.73
N LYS A 119 -4.20 -0.45 10.00
CA LYS A 119 -4.86 -1.54 10.74
C LYS A 119 -6.22 -1.90 10.15
N GLN A 120 -7.01 -0.90 9.78
CA GLN A 120 -8.29 -1.12 9.12
C GLN A 120 -8.11 -1.82 7.77
N ALA A 121 -7.08 -1.46 7.01
CA ALA A 121 -6.76 -2.11 5.75
C ALA A 121 -6.25 -3.55 5.90
N GLU A 122 -5.42 -3.84 6.91
CA GLU A 122 -5.01 -5.21 7.21
C GLU A 122 -6.22 -6.12 7.50
N ALA A 123 -7.17 -5.63 8.31
CA ALA A 123 -8.42 -6.34 8.56
C ALA A 123 -9.28 -6.50 7.29
N ALA A 124 -9.35 -5.45 6.46
CA ALA A 124 -10.11 -5.47 5.23
C ALA A 124 -9.55 -6.48 4.22
N TRP A 125 -8.24 -6.51 4.01
CA TRP A 125 -7.62 -7.48 3.11
C TRP A 125 -7.71 -8.91 3.60
N LYS A 126 -7.63 -9.14 4.91
CA LYS A 126 -7.87 -10.46 5.48
C LYS A 126 -9.27 -10.96 5.11
N HIS A 127 -10.28 -10.11 5.29
CA HIS A 127 -11.66 -10.44 4.93
C HIS A 127 -11.83 -10.65 3.42
N LEU A 128 -11.21 -9.81 2.59
CA LEU A 128 -11.22 -9.99 1.13
C LEU A 128 -10.54 -11.29 0.69
N GLY A 129 -9.42 -11.67 1.31
CA GLY A 129 -8.73 -12.93 1.04
C GLY A 129 -9.52 -14.17 1.43
N GLU A 130 -10.30 -14.09 2.52
CA GLU A 130 -11.21 -15.15 2.97
C GLU A 130 -12.45 -15.27 2.07
N THR A 131 -12.92 -14.16 1.48
CA THR A 131 -14.18 -14.12 0.74
C THR A 131 -14.03 -14.15 -0.79
N ASN A 132 -12.92 -13.65 -1.36
CA ASN A 132 -12.75 -13.55 -2.80
C ASN A 132 -11.28 -13.34 -3.24
N GLN A 133 -10.61 -14.40 -3.68
CA GLN A 133 -9.22 -14.34 -4.17
C GLN A 133 -9.04 -13.53 -5.46
N GLU A 134 -10.05 -13.45 -6.34
CA GLU A 134 -9.97 -12.69 -7.59
C GLU A 134 -9.98 -11.18 -7.35
N ILE A 135 -10.72 -10.72 -6.34
CA ILE A 135 -10.72 -9.32 -5.89
C ILE A 135 -9.36 -8.95 -5.34
N THR A 136 -8.76 -9.82 -4.53
CA THR A 136 -7.39 -9.64 -4.06
C THR A 136 -6.43 -9.49 -5.22
N ALA A 137 -6.52 -10.35 -6.25
CA ALA A 137 -5.70 -10.22 -7.46
C ALA A 137 -5.98 -8.92 -8.26
N HIS A 138 -7.21 -8.37 -8.22
CA HIS A 138 -7.51 -7.07 -8.81
C HIS A 138 -6.92 -5.90 -8.03
N LEU A 139 -6.91 -5.96 -6.70
CA LEU A 139 -6.24 -4.96 -5.87
C LEU A 139 -4.74 -4.94 -6.14
N ILE A 140 -4.12 -6.11 -6.30
CA ILE A 140 -2.72 -6.24 -6.70
C ILE A 140 -2.45 -5.54 -8.05
N LYS A 141 -3.35 -5.71 -9.02
CA LYS A 141 -3.23 -5.08 -10.35
C LYS A 141 -3.53 -3.59 -10.37
N ALA A 142 -4.15 -3.05 -9.32
CA ALA A 142 -4.50 -1.64 -9.21
C ALA A 142 -3.35 -0.79 -8.64
N LEU A 143 -2.31 -1.43 -8.10
CA LEU A 143 -1.06 -0.78 -7.70
C LEU A 143 -0.30 -0.30 -8.94
#